data_AF-A0A2D4MY00-F1
#
_entry.id   AF-A0A2D4MY00-F1
#
_cell.length_a   1.000
_cell.length_b   1.000
_cell.length_c   1.000
_cell.angle_alpha   90.00
_cell.angle_beta   90.00
_cell.angle_gamma   90.00
#
_symmetry.space_group_name_H-M   'P 1'
#
loop_
_entity.id
_entity.type
_entity.pdbx_description
1 polymer ?
#
loop_
_entity_poly.entity_id
_entity_poly.type
_entity_poly.pdbx_seq_one_letter_code
_entity_poly.pdbx_strand_id
1 'polypeptide(L)'
;CDDHVSLYQLTLERGTSLFKQVHQGFLPITNVDIISEMYECARHVLQNSGFHQYEVSNFSKNGAFSTHNLSYWQGSQYIGIGPGAHGRFVPRGDGRIHQEARIQTLEPDVWMKEVFAFGHGTRKQTPLRELDKLEEVLMLGLRMVVGITHQHWL
;
A
#
# COMPACT_ATOMS: atom_id res chain seq x y z
N CYS A 1 -22.40 3.89 4.13
CA CYS A 1 -21.46 2.86 3.64
C CYS A 1 -20.19 3.01 4.45
N ASP A 2 -20.17 2.48 5.68
CA ASP A 2 -19.05 2.65 6.63
C ASP A 2 -18.64 1.28 7.15
N ASP A 3 -18.49 0.32 6.23
CA ASP A 3 -18.21 -1.07 6.55
C ASP A 3 -16.71 -1.41 6.43
N HIS A 4 -15.88 -0.39 6.23
CA HIS A 4 -14.43 -0.48 6.13
C HIS A 4 -13.76 0.61 6.99
N VAL A 5 -12.69 0.24 7.71
CA VAL A 5 -11.88 1.15 8.52
C VAL A 5 -10.40 0.87 8.29
N SER A 6 -9.65 1.90 7.94
CA SER A 6 -8.19 1.91 7.97
C SER A 6 -7.67 2.50 9.29
N LEU A 7 -6.87 1.74 10.02
CA LEU A 7 -6.28 2.14 11.28
C LEU A 7 -4.76 2.21 11.14
N TYR A 8 -4.22 3.43 11.27
CA TYR A 8 -2.78 3.69 11.22
C TYR A 8 -2.33 4.39 12.49
N GLN A 9 -1.16 4.00 12.97
CA GLN A 9 -0.42 4.78 13.93
C GLN A 9 0.06 6.09 13.27
N LEU A 10 -0.08 7.20 14.00
CA LEU A 10 0.45 8.48 13.57
C LEU A 10 1.99 8.50 13.69
N THR A 11 2.68 8.69 12.57
CA THR A 11 4.15 8.85 12.52
C THR A 11 4.53 10.32 12.41
N LEU A 12 5.52 10.75 13.19
CA LEU A 12 6.04 12.11 13.14
C LEU A 12 7.08 12.26 12.02
N GLU A 13 6.60 12.67 10.84
CA GLU A 13 7.47 12.87 9.68
C GLU A 13 8.24 14.20 9.75
N ARG A 14 9.56 14.14 9.52
CA ARG A 14 10.42 15.33 9.53
C ARG A 14 9.94 16.33 8.47
N GLY A 15 9.94 17.61 8.85
CA GLY A 15 9.51 18.70 7.97
C GLY A 15 8.02 19.02 8.03
N THR A 16 7.20 18.16 8.64
CA THR A 16 5.77 18.45 8.87
C THR A 16 5.56 19.49 9.97
N SER A 17 4.40 20.16 9.95
CA SER A 17 4.00 21.09 11.02
C SER A 17 3.90 20.37 12.37
N LEU A 18 3.33 19.17 12.39
CA LEU A 18 3.18 18.36 13.59
C LEU A 18 4.54 18.02 14.22
N PHE A 19 5.51 17.60 13.40
CA PHE A 19 6.88 17.35 13.89
C PHE A 19 7.48 18.59 14.55
N LYS A 20 7.30 19.78 13.94
CA LYS A 20 7.80 21.05 14.52
C LYS A 20 7.14 21.36 15.85
N GLN A 21 5.81 21.21 15.95
CA GLN A 21 5.06 21.49 17.19
C GLN A 21 5.48 20.57 18.33
N VAL A 22 5.63 19.27 18.06
CA VAL A 22 6.10 18.29 19.05
C VAL A 22 7.55 18.59 19.46
N HIS A 23 8.43 18.86 18.50
CA HIS A 23 9.83 19.15 18.77
C HIS A 23 10.05 20.45 19.56
N GLN A 24 9.17 21.44 19.37
CA GLN A 24 9.17 22.70 20.12
C GLN A 24 8.48 22.60 21.48
N GLY A 25 7.93 21.44 21.84
CA GLY A 25 7.26 21.20 23.12
C GLY A 25 5.83 21.73 23.21
N PHE A 26 5.24 22.18 22.09
CA PHE A 26 3.84 22.62 22.06
C PHE A 26 2.86 21.45 22.17
N LEU A 27 3.27 20.26 21.72
CA LEU A 27 2.51 19.02 21.83
C LEU A 27 3.36 17.94 22.48
N PRO A 28 2.78 17.06 23.31
CA PRO A 28 3.51 15.99 23.95
C PRO A 28 3.93 14.92 22.94
N ILE A 29 5.10 14.30 23.17
CA ILE A 29 5.45 13.04 22.52
C ILE A 29 4.63 11.94 23.18
N THR A 30 3.95 11.13 22.38
CA THR A 30 3.21 9.97 22.91
C THR A 30 4.18 8.81 23.14
N ASN A 31 4.12 8.20 24.33
CA ASN A 31 4.91 7.00 24.63
C ASN A 31 4.44 5.83 23.75
N VAL A 32 5.38 5.03 23.24
CA VAL A 32 5.13 3.81 22.47
C VAL A 32 4.22 2.83 23.21
N ASP A 33 4.33 2.71 24.53
CA ASP A 33 3.45 1.85 25.33
C ASP A 33 1.98 2.29 25.22
N ILE A 34 1.74 3.60 25.33
CA ILE A 34 0.40 4.19 25.19
C ILE A 34 -0.12 3.96 23.77
N ILE A 35 0.73 4.11 22.74
CA ILE A 35 0.32 3.87 21.35
C ILE A 35 -0.10 2.40 21.16
N SER A 36 0.63 1.47 21.76
CA SER A 36 0.30 0.04 21.72
C SER A 36 -1.04 -0.24 22.41
N GLU A 37 -1.25 0.32 23.61
CA GLU A 37 -2.52 0.21 24.34
C GLU A 37 -3.69 0.80 23.54
N MET A 38 -3.50 1.95 22.90
CA MET A 38 -4.50 2.58 22.04
C MET A 38 -4.86 1.68 20.84
N TYR A 39 -3.86 1.04 20.22
CA TYR A 39 -4.09 0.13 19.11
C TYR A 39 -4.88 -1.11 19.54
N GLU A 40 -4.51 -1.76 20.65
CA GLU A 40 -5.26 -2.90 21.17
C GLU A 40 -6.69 -2.52 21.59
N CYS A 41 -6.87 -1.34 22.21
CA CYS A 41 -8.18 -0.80 22.53
C CYS A 41 -9.02 -0.60 21.26
N ALA A 42 -8.47 0.03 20.22
CA ALA A 42 -9.15 0.25 18.95
C ALA A 42 -9.55 -1.07 18.27
N ARG A 43 -8.67 -2.08 18.27
CA ARG A 43 -8.99 -3.43 17.77
C ARG A 43 -10.16 -4.04 18.50
N HIS A 44 -10.17 -3.97 19.83
CA HIS A 44 -11.25 -4.51 20.65
C HIS A 44 -12.58 -3.82 20.38
N VAL A 45 -12.59 -2.48 20.27
CA VAL A 45 -13.78 -1.70 19.93
C VAL A 45 -14.33 -2.07 18.55
N LEU A 46 -13.45 -2.17 17.55
CA LEU A 46 -13.84 -2.54 16.18
C LEU A 46 -14.40 -3.97 16.13
N GLN A 47 -13.75 -4.91 16.80
CA GLN A 47 -14.21 -6.29 16.89
C GLN A 47 -15.59 -6.41 17.54
N ASN A 48 -15.81 -5.72 18.67
CA ASN A 48 -17.10 -5.69 19.36
C ASN A 48 -18.19 -5.01 18.51
N SER A 49 -17.80 -4.17 17.56
CA SER A 49 -18.69 -3.52 16.59
C SER A 49 -18.91 -4.36 15.32
N GLY A 50 -18.40 -5.60 15.28
CA GLY A 50 -18.57 -6.55 14.16
C GLY A 50 -17.57 -6.39 13.01
N PHE A 51 -16.52 -5.57 13.18
CA PHE A 51 -15.46 -5.47 12.19
C PHE A 51 -14.40 -6.55 12.43
N HIS A 52 -13.91 -7.12 11.33
CA HIS A 52 -12.84 -8.10 11.34
C HIS A 52 -11.59 -7.52 10.68
N GLN A 53 -10.45 -7.66 11.35
CA GLN A 53 -9.16 -7.38 10.75
C GLN A 53 -8.90 -8.39 9.64
N TYR A 54 -8.61 -7.91 8.43
CA TYR A 54 -8.28 -8.79 7.29
C TYR A 54 -6.82 -8.65 6.85
N GLU A 55 -6.19 -7.53 7.22
CA GLU A 55 -4.74 -7.29 7.09
C GLU A 55 -4.27 -6.32 8.18
N VAL A 56 -2.96 -6.18 8.37
CA VAL A 56 -2.31 -5.40 9.45
C VAL A 56 -3.01 -4.07 9.79
N SER A 57 -3.44 -3.28 8.81
CA SER A 57 -3.96 -1.92 9.05
C SER A 57 -5.46 -1.76 8.73
N ASN A 58 -6.18 -2.78 8.27
CA ASN A 58 -7.54 -2.62 7.77
C ASN A 58 -8.51 -3.64 8.34
N PHE A 59 -9.70 -3.13 8.61
CA PHE A 59 -10.83 -3.82 9.20
C PHE A 59 -12.04 -3.66 8.31
N SER A 60 -12.88 -4.68 8.25
CA SER A 60 -14.14 -4.59 7.51
C SER A 60 -15.24 -5.44 8.12
N LYS A 61 -16.49 -5.11 7.83
CA LYS A 61 -17.66 -5.95 8.09
C LYS A 61 -18.42 -6.21 6.78
N ASN A 62 -19.29 -7.20 6.78
CA ASN A 62 -20.13 -7.55 5.62
C ASN A 62 -19.34 -7.77 4.31
N GLY A 63 -18.07 -8.19 4.40
CA GLY A 63 -17.21 -8.41 3.24
C GLY A 63 -16.72 -7.15 2.52
N ALA A 64 -16.81 -5.97 3.13
CA ALA A 64 -16.36 -4.69 2.55
C ALA A 64 -14.83 -4.54 2.56
N PHE A 65 -14.13 -5.49 1.95
CA PHE A 65 -12.68 -5.44 1.79
C PHE A 65 -12.28 -4.40 0.74
N SER A 66 -11.14 -3.72 0.95
CA SER A 66 -10.56 -2.87 -0.08
C SER A 66 -9.96 -3.72 -1.20
N THR A 67 -10.64 -3.79 -2.34
CA THR A 67 -10.16 -4.48 -3.55
C THR A 67 -8.79 -3.97 -3.99
N HIS A 68 -8.55 -2.66 -3.84
CA HIS A 68 -7.28 -2.02 -4.17
C HIS A 68 -6.13 -2.58 -3.31
N ASN A 69 -6.32 -2.59 -1.99
CA ASN A 69 -5.29 -3.06 -1.05
C ASN A 69 -5.06 -4.57 -1.23
N LEU A 70 -6.14 -5.36 -1.34
CA LEU A 70 -6.03 -6.80 -1.57
C LEU A 70 -5.28 -7.12 -2.87
N SER A 71 -5.53 -6.36 -3.95
CA SER A 71 -4.82 -6.55 -5.22
C SER A 71 -3.31 -6.38 -5.05
N TYR A 72 -2.87 -5.38 -4.28
CA TYR A 72 -1.45 -5.21 -3.96
C TYR A 72 -0.92 -6.35 -3.11
N TRP A 73 -1.61 -6.71 -2.02
CA TRP A 73 -1.12 -7.73 -1.09
C TRP A 73 -1.08 -9.14 -1.69
N GLN A 74 -1.93 -9.41 -2.67
CA GLN A 74 -1.98 -10.68 -3.40
C GLN A 74 -1.09 -10.68 -4.65
N GLY A 75 -0.32 -9.62 -4.91
CA GLY A 75 0.56 -9.54 -6.08
C GLY A 75 -0.18 -9.51 -7.42
N SER A 76 -1.45 -9.09 -7.43
CA SER A 76 -2.26 -8.97 -8.65
C SER A 76 -1.66 -7.94 -9.62
N GLN A 77 -2.03 -8.04 -10.89
CA GLN A 77 -1.58 -7.08 -11.89
C GLN A 77 -2.39 -5.78 -11.81
N TYR A 78 -1.69 -4.65 -11.93
CA TYR A 78 -2.32 -3.33 -11.99
C TYR A 78 -1.47 -2.35 -12.79
N ILE A 79 -2.14 -1.37 -13.37
CA ILE A 79 -1.51 -0.30 -14.15
C ILE A 79 -1.59 0.99 -13.33
N GLY A 80 -0.43 1.58 -13.06
CA GLY A 80 -0.32 2.90 -12.46
C GLY A 80 -0.35 4.00 -13.51
N ILE A 81 -1.34 4.88 -13.43
CA ILE A 81 -1.51 6.02 -14.33
C ILE A 81 -1.47 7.30 -13.50
N GLY A 82 -0.78 8.30 -14.01
CA GLY A 82 -0.63 9.60 -13.37
C GLY A 82 0.73 9.82 -12.73
N PRO A 83 0.99 11.04 -12.25
CA PRO A 83 2.28 11.41 -11.67
C PRO A 83 2.60 10.56 -10.43
N GLY A 84 3.80 10.00 -10.37
CA GLY A 84 4.29 9.16 -9.26
C GLY A 84 3.64 7.78 -9.14
N ALA A 85 2.72 7.44 -10.05
CA ALA A 85 2.03 6.16 -10.00
C ALA A 85 2.99 5.00 -10.24
N HIS A 86 2.73 3.88 -9.56
CA HIS A 86 3.44 2.64 -9.75
C HIS A 86 2.52 1.65 -10.46
N GLY A 87 3.06 0.82 -11.35
CA GLY A 87 2.33 -0.27 -11.99
C GLY A 87 3.14 -1.55 -11.96
N ARG A 88 2.46 -2.68 -11.92
CA ARG A 88 3.07 -4.02 -12.01
C ARG A 88 2.17 -4.90 -12.86
N PHE A 89 2.59 -5.22 -14.08
CA PHE A 89 1.78 -6.00 -15.02
C PHE A 89 2.66 -6.68 -16.07
N VAL A 90 2.09 -7.62 -16.81
CA VAL A 90 2.70 -8.18 -18.01
C VAL A 90 2.26 -7.33 -19.20
N PRO A 91 3.16 -6.58 -19.87
CA PRO A 91 2.81 -5.80 -21.04
C PRO A 91 2.28 -6.72 -22.14
N ARG A 92 1.23 -6.29 -22.85
CA ARG A 92 0.71 -6.99 -24.03
C ARG A 92 1.13 -6.21 -25.28
N GLY A 93 1.62 -6.92 -26.29
CA GLY A 93 1.84 -6.37 -27.64
C GLY A 93 3.30 -6.07 -28.03
N ASP A 94 4.27 -6.21 -27.12
CA ASP A 94 5.70 -6.01 -27.39
C ASP A 94 6.51 -7.31 -27.45
N GLY A 95 5.83 -8.46 -27.45
CA GLY A 95 6.45 -9.79 -27.41
C GLY A 95 7.05 -10.17 -26.06
N ARG A 96 6.93 -9.32 -25.03
CA ARG A 96 7.40 -9.63 -23.68
C ARG A 96 6.39 -10.48 -22.95
N ILE A 97 6.90 -11.52 -22.27
CA ILE A 97 6.09 -12.46 -21.49
C ILE A 97 6.33 -12.25 -19.99
N HIS A 98 7.35 -11.48 -19.63
CA HIS A 98 7.73 -11.26 -18.24
C HIS A 98 7.00 -10.05 -17.65
N GLN A 99 6.56 -10.22 -16.40
CA GLN A 99 6.00 -9.14 -15.60
C GLN A 99 7.07 -8.08 -15.33
N GLU A 100 6.66 -6.82 -15.30
CA GLU A 100 7.54 -5.71 -14.99
C GLU A 100 6.87 -4.72 -14.05
N ALA A 101 7.71 -4.00 -13.29
CA ALA A 101 7.32 -2.84 -12.52
C ALA A 101 7.64 -1.55 -13.29
N ARG A 102 6.71 -0.60 -13.28
CA ARG A 102 6.87 0.74 -13.86
C ARG A 102 6.66 1.80 -12.79
N ILE A 103 7.49 2.83 -12.85
CA ILE A 103 7.36 4.04 -12.02
C ILE A 103 7.16 5.21 -12.96
N GLN A 104 6.06 5.94 -12.78
CA GLN A 104 5.79 7.17 -13.51
C GLN A 104 6.56 8.34 -12.89
N THR A 105 6.91 9.32 -13.71
CA THR A 105 7.49 10.59 -13.27
C THR A 105 6.64 11.21 -12.16
N LEU A 106 7.31 11.59 -11.07
CA LEU A 106 6.65 12.04 -9.84
C LEU A 106 6.02 13.43 -10.00
N GLU A 107 6.73 14.33 -10.67
CA GLU A 107 6.34 15.73 -10.76
C GLU A 107 5.21 15.91 -11.79
N PRO A 108 4.01 16.40 -11.40
CA PRO A 108 2.85 16.46 -12.29
C PRO A 108 3.08 17.19 -13.62
N ASP A 109 3.74 18.36 -13.58
CA ASP A 109 4.00 19.15 -14.77
C ASP A 109 4.99 18.47 -15.73
N VAL A 110 5.98 17.76 -15.18
CA VAL A 110 6.96 17.03 -15.98
C VAL A 110 6.32 15.79 -16.58
N TRP A 111 5.58 15.03 -15.78
CA TRP A 111 4.81 13.87 -16.23
C TRP A 111 3.88 14.23 -17.37
N MET A 112 3.16 15.35 -17.27
CA MET A 112 2.24 15.81 -18.32
C MET A 112 2.97 16.14 -19.62
N LYS A 113 4.10 16.86 -19.55
CA LYS A 113 4.93 17.18 -20.73
C LYS A 113 5.46 15.91 -21.41
N GLU A 114 5.95 14.96 -20.63
CA GLU A 114 6.44 13.67 -21.13
C GLU A 114 5.32 12.86 -21.81
N VAL A 115 4.13 12.81 -21.21
CA VAL A 115 2.97 12.15 -21.82
C VAL A 115 2.59 12.79 -23.14
N PHE A 116 2.57 14.13 -23.25
CA PHE A 116 2.28 14.81 -24.51
C PHE A 116 3.36 14.59 -25.57
N ALA A 117 4.63 14.51 -25.18
CA ALA A 117 5.75 14.36 -26.11
C ALA A 117 5.99 12.91 -26.56
N PHE A 118 5.84 11.94 -25.65
CA PHE A 118 6.26 10.54 -25.83
C PHE A 118 5.11 9.53 -25.70
N GLY A 119 3.91 9.98 -25.30
CA GLY A 119 2.75 9.12 -25.06
C GLY A 119 2.72 8.43 -23.70
N HIS A 120 3.77 8.58 -22.89
CA HIS A 120 3.85 8.05 -21.52
C HIS A 120 4.81 8.87 -20.64
N GLY A 121 4.60 8.83 -19.33
CA GLY A 121 5.50 9.46 -18.33
C GLY A 121 6.31 8.44 -17.56
N THR A 122 6.69 7.31 -18.18
CA THR A 122 7.39 6.21 -17.49
C THR A 122 8.86 6.54 -17.33
N ARG A 123 9.29 6.73 -16.07
CA ARG A 123 10.65 7.10 -15.71
C ARG A 123 11.54 5.90 -15.46
N LYS A 124 10.99 4.84 -14.87
CA LYS A 124 11.71 3.60 -14.59
C LYS A 124 10.86 2.40 -14.97
N GLN A 125 11.53 1.43 -15.57
CA GLN A 125 10.98 0.12 -15.90
C GLN A 125 11.94 -0.94 -15.38
N THR A 126 11.41 -1.96 -14.70
CA THR A 126 12.22 -3.01 -14.08
C THR A 126 11.55 -4.35 -14.32
N PRO A 127 12.18 -5.25 -15.10
CA PRO A 127 11.71 -6.63 -15.22
C PRO A 127 11.71 -7.31 -13.85
N LEU A 128 10.66 -8.06 -13.54
CA LEU A 128 10.57 -8.82 -12.28
C LEU A 128 11.02 -10.25 -12.50
N ARG A 129 12.06 -10.66 -11.79
CA ARG A 129 12.54 -12.05 -11.76
C ARG A 129 11.62 -12.87 -10.86
N GLU A 130 11.63 -14.19 -11.04
CA GLU A 130 10.82 -15.09 -10.20
C GLU A 130 11.14 -14.94 -8.70
N LEU A 131 12.41 -14.72 -8.35
CA LEU A 131 12.80 -14.46 -6.96
C LEU A 131 12.20 -13.16 -6.42
N ASP A 132 12.18 -12.08 -7.20
CA ASP A 132 11.59 -10.79 -6.78
C ASP A 132 10.09 -10.96 -6.49
N LYS A 133 9.40 -11.75 -7.31
CA LYS A 133 7.97 -12.06 -7.11
C LYS A 133 7.76 -12.89 -5.84
N LEU A 134 8.63 -13.89 -5.59
CA LEU A 134 8.56 -14.75 -4.42
C LEU A 134 8.76 -13.95 -3.12
N GLU A 135 9.77 -13.07 -3.09
CA GLU A 135 10.05 -12.19 -1.96
C GLU A 135 8.85 -11.29 -1.65
N GLU A 136 8.22 -10.72 -2.68
CA GLU A 136 7.00 -9.91 -2.50
C GLU A 136 5.82 -10.74 -1.98
N VAL A 137 5.56 -11.94 -2.52
CA VAL A 137 4.48 -12.82 -2.03
C VAL A 137 4.69 -13.18 -0.56
N LEU A 138 5.92 -13.48 -0.16
CA LEU A 138 6.26 -13.77 1.23
C LEU A 138 5.99 -12.55 2.14
N MET A 139 6.56 -11.40 1.79
CA MET A 139 6.43 -10.17 2.58
C MET A 139 4.98 -9.70 2.70
N LEU A 140 4.24 -9.69 1.59
CA LEU A 140 2.88 -9.17 1.52
C LEU A 140 1.85 -10.18 2.04
N GLY A 141 2.08 -11.48 1.84
CA GLY A 141 1.23 -12.53 2.38
C GLY A 141 1.19 -12.52 3.90
N LEU A 142 2.34 -12.29 4.57
CA LEU A 142 2.42 -12.16 6.02
C LEU A 142 1.68 -10.94 6.58
N ARG A 143 1.32 -9.97 5.73
CA ARG A 143 0.50 -8.82 6.12
C ARG A 143 -0.99 -9.17 6.27
N MET A 144 -1.45 -10.22 5.60
CA MET A 144 -2.86 -10.61 5.60
C MET A 144 -3.13 -11.66 6.68
N VAL A 145 -4.35 -11.66 7.24
CA VAL A 145 -4.75 -12.68 8.23
C VAL A 145 -4.77 -14.09 7.64
N VAL A 146 -5.11 -14.21 6.34
CA VAL A 146 -5.05 -15.49 5.62
C VAL A 146 -3.61 -16.03 5.47
N GLY A 147 -2.62 -15.16 5.65
CA GLY A 147 -1.21 -15.52 5.50
C GLY A 147 -0.87 -15.93 4.07
N ILE A 148 0.08 -16.87 3.98
CA ILE A 148 0.55 -17.41 2.70
C ILE A 148 -0.02 -18.81 2.51
N THR A 149 -0.78 -19.02 1.43
CA THR A 149 -1.45 -20.29 1.14
C THR A 149 -0.82 -20.97 -0.08
N HIS A 150 -1.01 -22.28 -0.21
CA HIS A 150 -0.48 -23.02 -1.36
C HIS A 150 -1.04 -22.56 -2.72
N GLN A 151 -2.21 -21.91 -2.70
CA GLN A 151 -2.91 -21.43 -3.90
C GLN A 151 -2.29 -20.18 -4.52
N HIS A 152 -1.46 -19.43 -3.78
CA HIS A 152 -0.79 -18.23 -4.29
C HIS A 152 0.54 -18.52 -5.02
N TRP A 153 0.96 -19.79 -5.11
CA TRP A 153 2.25 -20.19 -5.72
C TRP A 153 2.13 -20.88 -7.09
N LEU A 154 0.93 -21.30 -7.48
CA LEU A 154 0.64 -22.00 -8.74
C LEU A 154 -0.02 -21.03 -9.73
#